data_AF-A0A8S9ZU92-F1
#
_entry.id   AF-A0A8S9ZU92-F1
#
_cell.length_a   1.000
_cell.length_b   1.000
_cell.length_c   1.000
_cell.angle_alpha   90.00
_cell.angle_beta   90.00
_cell.angle_gamma   90.00
#
_symmetry.space_group_name_H-M   'P 1'
#
loop_
_entity.id
_entity.type
_entity.pdbx_description
1 polymer ?
#
loop_
_entity_poly.entity_id
_entity_poly.type
_entity_poly.pdbx_seq_one_letter_code
_entity_poly.pdbx_strand_id
1 'polypeptide(L)'
;IIFYFKYLHPTYKIVLLVIHFISIIIQFIRPFLGYSGNLKEKIPELSGFWILTALIHLPSQIFLFINSDIYQLPLEKYTILLEIILSIIEVI
;
A
#
# COMPACT_ATOMS: atom_id res chain seq x y z
N ILE A 1 16.57 0.44 0.54
CA ILE A 1 16.04 1.03 -0.72
C ILE A 1 16.92 2.12 -1.38
N ILE A 2 17.46 3.12 -0.67
CA ILE A 2 18.19 4.27 -1.27
C ILE A 2 19.45 3.88 -2.07
N PHE A 3 20.16 2.81 -1.68
CA PHE A 3 21.47 2.47 -2.27
C PHE A 3 21.42 1.83 -3.68
N TYR A 4 20.33 1.14 -4.06
CA TYR A 4 20.17 0.51 -5.39
C TYR A 4 19.38 1.36 -6.39
N PHE A 5 18.78 2.45 -5.93
CA PHE A 5 18.04 3.40 -6.77
C PHE A 5 18.90 3.98 -7.90
N LYS A 6 20.23 3.89 -7.81
CA LYS A 6 21.17 4.33 -8.84
C LYS A 6 21.13 3.47 -10.11
N TYR A 7 20.94 2.15 -9.99
CA TYR A 7 21.11 1.17 -11.08
C TYR A 7 19.82 0.78 -11.82
N LEU A 8 18.65 1.20 -11.32
CA LEU A 8 17.37 0.96 -11.98
C LEU A 8 17.19 1.80 -13.25
N HIS A 9 16.39 1.31 -14.19
CA HIS A 9 15.98 2.10 -15.35
C HIS A 9 15.14 3.33 -14.91
N PRO A 10 15.31 4.51 -15.53
CA PRO A 10 14.63 5.75 -15.10
C PRO A 10 13.10 5.63 -14.99
N THR A 11 12.44 4.94 -15.93
CA THR A 11 10.97 4.74 -15.87
C THR A 11 10.54 3.96 -14.64
N TYR A 12 11.29 2.92 -14.27
CA TYR A 12 10.98 2.09 -13.13
C TYR A 12 11.21 2.83 -11.80
N LYS A 13 12.21 3.72 -11.74
CA LYS A 13 12.39 4.64 -10.59
C LYS A 13 11.18 5.54 -10.38
N ILE A 14 10.63 6.10 -11.46
CA ILE A 14 9.46 6.98 -11.40
C ILE A 14 8.24 6.19 -10.90
N VAL A 15 8.01 4.98 -11.44
CA VAL A 15 6.90 4.11 -11.00
C VAL A 15 7.02 3.81 -9.51
N LEU A 16 8.19 3.43 -9.02
CA LEU A 16 8.40 3.15 -7.60
C LEU A 16 8.18 4.39 -6.72
N LEU A 17 8.68 5.55 -7.14
CA LEU A 17 8.50 6.81 -6.41
C LEU A 17 7.01 7.14 -6.28
N VAL A 18 6.26 7.03 -7.38
CA VAL A 18 4.82 7.29 -7.41
C VAL A 18 4.07 6.30 -6.51
N ILE A 19 4.39 5.01 -6.59
CA ILE A 19 3.77 3.99 -5.72
C ILE A 19 4.01 4.32 -4.25
N HIS A 20 5.25 4.60 -3.84
CA HIS A 20 5.55 4.92 -2.45
C HIS A 20 4.85 6.21 -1.99
N PHE A 21 4.82 7.24 -2.84
CA PHE A 21 4.14 8.50 -2.52
C PHE A 21 2.63 8.33 -2.34
N ILE A 22 1.99 7.59 -3.26
CA ILE A 22 0.57 7.25 -3.17
C ILE A 22 0.29 6.41 -1.92
N SER A 23 1.14 5.41 -1.63
CA SER A 23 0.99 4.57 -0.44
C SER A 23 1.00 5.37 0.85
N ILE A 24 1.89 6.37 0.99
CA ILE A 24 1.92 7.25 2.16
C ILE A 24 0.60 8.00 2.33
N ILE A 25 0.07 8.58 1.25
CA ILE A 25 -1.21 9.31 1.30
C ILE A 25 -2.35 8.36 1.71
N ILE A 26 -2.41 7.18 1.10
CA ILE A 26 -3.45 6.18 1.39
C ILE A 26 -3.36 5.69 2.84
N GLN A 27 -2.16 5.56 3.40
CA GLN A 27 -1.95 5.08 4.76
C GLN A 27 -2.59 6.02 5.81
N PHE A 28 -2.79 7.30 5.51
CA PHE A 28 -3.53 8.22 6.37
C PHE A 28 -5.03 8.27 6.06
N ILE A 29 -5.42 8.29 4.79
CA ILE A 29 -6.82 8.45 4.37
C ILE A 29 -7.63 7.18 4.63
N ARG A 30 -7.06 6.00 4.33
CA ARG A 30 -7.76 4.72 4.42
C ARG A 30 -8.25 4.43 5.84
N PRO A 31 -7.42 4.53 6.91
CA PRO A 31 -7.91 4.30 8.27
C PRO A 31 -9.00 5.28 8.70
N PHE A 32 -8.94 6.54 8.26
CA PHE A 32 -9.98 7.54 8.53
C PHE A 32 -11.33 7.14 7.91
N LEU A 33 -11.31 6.72 6.64
CA LEU A 33 -12.51 6.25 5.95
C LEU A 33 -13.03 4.93 6.54
N GLY A 34 -12.15 4.02 6.92
CA GLY A 34 -12.53 2.78 7.63
C GLY A 34 -13.21 3.08 8.96
N TYR A 35 -12.64 3.96 9.78
CA TYR A 35 -13.24 4.39 11.05
C TYR A 35 -14.62 5.05 10.84
N SER A 36 -14.72 6.02 9.92
CA SER A 36 -15.97 6.74 9.67
C SER A 36 -17.02 5.85 9.00
N GLY A 37 -16.62 5.01 8.04
CA GLY A 37 -17.52 4.11 7.32
C GLY A 37 -18.05 2.99 8.20
N ASN A 38 -17.18 2.31 8.96
CA ASN A 38 -17.57 1.18 9.82
C ASN A 38 -18.34 1.64 11.06
N LEU A 39 -17.85 2.64 11.80
CA LEU A 39 -18.47 3.00 13.10
C LEU A 39 -19.65 3.96 12.99
N LYS A 40 -19.69 4.79 11.96
CA LYS A 40 -20.81 5.72 11.73
C LYS A 40 -21.75 5.21 10.64
N GLU A 41 -21.55 3.97 10.19
CA GLU A 41 -22.33 3.27 9.16
C GLU A 41 -22.53 4.09 7.89
N LYS A 42 -21.56 4.94 7.56
CA LYS A 42 -21.68 5.80 6.40
C LYS A 42 -21.22 5.05 5.15
N ILE A 43 -22.21 4.61 4.38
CA ILE A 43 -22.04 3.84 3.15
C ILE A 43 -21.06 4.49 2.16
N PRO A 44 -21.09 5.82 1.93
CA PRO A 44 -20.14 6.46 1.01
C PRO A 44 -18.68 6.32 1.47
N GLU A 45 -18.39 6.63 2.74
CA GLU A 45 -17.05 6.50 3.30
C GLU A 45 -16.55 5.05 3.32
N LEU A 46 -17.45 4.10 3.60
CA LEU A 46 -17.15 2.67 3.52
C LEU A 46 -16.77 2.26 2.08
N SER A 47 -17.54 2.69 1.08
CA SER A 47 -17.23 2.39 -0.33
C SER A 47 -15.87 2.98 -0.75
N GLY A 48 -15.54 4.19 -0.28
CA GLY A 48 -14.24 4.82 -0.52
C GLY A 48 -13.11 4.04 0.14
N PHE A 49 -13.30 3.56 1.37
CA PHE A 49 -12.36 2.67 2.04
C PHE A 49 -12.11 1.40 1.21
N TRP A 50 -13.17 0.71 0.75
CA TRP A 50 -13.04 -0.51 -0.05
C TRP A 50 -12.29 -0.28 -1.36
N ILE A 51 -12.58 0.81 -2.07
CA ILE A 51 -11.90 1.17 -3.32
C ILE A 51 -10.40 1.39 -3.05
N LEU A 52 -10.06 2.17 -2.02
CA LEU A 52 -8.66 2.43 -1.69
C LEU A 52 -7.91 1.17 -1.27
N THR A 53 -8.53 0.31 -0.46
CA THR A 53 -7.92 -0.92 0.05
C THR A 53 -7.74 -1.95 -1.06
N ALA A 54 -8.81 -2.29 -1.79
CA ALA A 54 -8.82 -3.40 -2.73
C ALA A 54 -8.18 -3.05 -4.09
N LEU A 55 -8.40 -1.84 -4.60
CA LEU A 55 -7.93 -1.46 -5.95
C LEU A 55 -6.57 -0.78 -5.96
N ILE A 56 -6.19 -0.09 -4.89
CA ILE A 56 -4.96 0.71 -4.90
C ILE A 56 -3.91 0.17 -3.92
N HIS A 57 -4.28 0.01 -2.65
CA HIS A 57 -3.33 -0.37 -1.59
C HIS A 57 -2.84 -1.81 -1.74
N LEU A 58 -3.76 -2.79 -1.80
CA LEU A 58 -3.39 -4.22 -1.91
C LEU A 58 -2.57 -4.52 -3.17
N PRO A 59 -2.95 -4.08 -4.39
CA PRO A 59 -2.15 -4.32 -5.58
C PRO A 59 -0.75 -3.69 -5.50
N SER A 60 -0.64 -2.50 -4.91
CA SER A 60 0.65 -1.83 -4.71
C SER A 60 1.56 -2.62 -3.77
N GLN A 61 1.02 -3.13 -2.66
CA GLN A 61 1.79 -3.93 -1.72
C GLN A 61 2.18 -5.30 -2.27
N ILE A 62 1.28 -5.96 -2.99
CA ILE A 62 1.57 -7.22 -3.67
C ILE A 62 2.66 -7.01 -4.73
N PHE A 63 2.57 -5.92 -5.49
CA PHE A 63 3.61 -5.55 -6.45
C PHE A 63 4.96 -5.39 -5.75
N LEU A 64 5.04 -4.63 -4.66
CA LEU A 64 6.29 -4.46 -3.92
C LEU A 64 6.78 -5.79 -3.32
N PHE A 65 5.90 -6.63 -2.80
CA PHE A 65 6.28 -7.89 -2.15
C PHE A 65 6.84 -8.95 -3.11
N ILE A 66 6.25 -9.06 -4.31
CA ILE A 66 6.64 -10.05 -5.33
C ILE A 66 7.87 -9.59 -6.11
N ASN A 67 8.07 -8.27 -6.25
CA ASN A 67 9.09 -7.74 -7.13
C ASN A 67 10.51 -8.03 -6.62
N SER A 68 11.16 -9.00 -7.25
CA SER A 68 12.53 -9.42 -6.96
C SER A 68 13.61 -8.43 -7.42
N ASP A 69 13.27 -7.51 -8.32
CA ASP A 69 14.23 -6.51 -8.83
C ASP A 69 14.47 -5.40 -7.81
N ILE A 70 13.62 -5.32 -6.78
CA ILE A 70 13.78 -4.42 -5.65
C ILE A 70 14.54 -5.18 -4.57
N TYR A 71 15.78 -4.78 -4.31
CA TYR A 71 16.50 -5.27 -3.13
C TYR A 71 15.91 -4.65 -1.87
N GLN A 72 14.93 -5.33 -1.29
CA GLN A 72 14.29 -4.98 -0.03
C GLN A 72 15.10 -5.50 1.15
N LEU A 73 15.22 -4.69 2.19
CA LEU A 73 15.75 -5.19 3.45
C LEU A 73 14.79 -6.23 4.04
N PRO A 74 15.28 -7.23 4.79
CA PRO A 74 14.42 -8.22 5.44
C PRO A 74 13.28 -7.56 6.24
N LEU A 75 13.58 -6.48 6.96
CA LEU A 75 12.60 -5.72 7.72
C LEU A 75 11.48 -5.14 6.83
N GLU A 76 11.83 -4.55 5.69
CA GLU A 76 10.86 -3.97 4.74
C GLU A 76 9.91 -5.06 4.21
N LYS A 77 10.45 -6.25 3.92
CA LYS A 77 9.66 -7.40 3.46
C LYS A 77 8.69 -7.89 4.54
N TYR A 78 9.12 -7.94 5.81
CA TYR A 78 8.23 -8.27 6.92
C TYR A 78 7.15 -7.22 7.13
N THR A 79 7.48 -5.92 7.03
CA THR A 79 6.47 -4.86 7.16
C THR A 79 5.42 -4.93 6.07
N ILE A 80 5.81 -5.15 4.80
CA ILE A 80 4.86 -5.29 3.69
C ILE A 80 3.97 -6.53 3.90
N LEU A 81 4.55 -7.65 4.33
CA LEU A 81 3.77 -8.86 4.62
C LEU A 81 2.75 -8.63 5.73
N LEU A 82 3.15 -7.98 6.82
CA LEU A 82 2.26 -7.64 7.93
C LEU A 82 1.13 -6.72 7.46
N GLU A 83 1.44 -5.70 6.66
CA GLU A 83 0.41 -4.79 6.15
C GLU A 83 -0.59 -5.50 5.21
N ILE A 84 -0.15 -6.45 4.39
CA ILE A 84 -1.05 -7.27 3.55
C ILE A 84 -1.98 -8.11 4.42
N ILE A 85 -1.44 -8.79 5.44
CA ILE A 85 -2.22 -9.62 6.36
C ILE A 85 -3.25 -8.77 7.10
N LEU A 86 -2.83 -7.63 7.66
CA LEU A 86 -3.72 -6.72 8.37
C LEU A 86 -4.81 -6.17 7.45
N SER A 87 -4.49 -5.85 6.20
CA SER A 87 -5.48 -5.36 5.22
C SER A 87 -6.53 -6.42 4.89
N ILE A 88 -6.16 -7.71 4.89
CA ILE A 88 -7.11 -8.82 4.70
C ILE A 88 -7.99 -8.98 5.94
N ILE A 89 -7.43 -8.84 7.14
CA ILE A 89 -8.20 -8.91 8.39
C ILE A 89 -9.19 -7.74 8.50
N GLU A 90 -8.79 -6.52 8.12
CA GLU A 90 -9.63 -5.32 8.15
C GLU A 90 -10.85 -5.44 7.21
N VAL A 91 -10.78 -6.34 6.23
CA VAL A 91 -11.78 -6.61 5.19
C VAL A 91 -12.78 -7.72 5.58
N ILE A 92 -12.46 -8.56 6.57
CA ILE A 92 -13.29 -9.67 7.07
C ILE A 92 -14.07 -9.22 8.31
#